data_AF-A0A7L8GEI1-F1
#
_entry.id   AF-A0A7L8GEI1-F1
#
_cell.length_a   1.000
_cell.length_b   1.000
_cell.length_c   1.000
_cell.angle_alpha   90.00
_cell.angle_beta   90.00
_cell.angle_gamma   90.00
#
_symmetry.space_group_name_H-M   'P 1'
#
loop_
_entity.id
_entity.type
_entity.pdbx_description
1 polymer ?
#
loop_
_entity_poly.entity_id
_entity_poly.type
_entity_poly.pdbx_seq_one_letter_code
_entity_poly.pdbx_strand_id
1 'polypeptide(L)'
;NLLTLILGWDGLGLVSFLLVIYYQNKSSLSGGLLTFLSNRFGDSALIVSVGLILIDSSYDLFYIHMSGYVKLLFFFIMVCALTKSAQLPFSAWLPAAMAAPTPVSSLVHSSTLVTAGVYLLFRVLMFNLADGLINILYYISIATMILASTSALLEMDFKKIIALSTLSQLSVMMFILSLGLPELCFFHMLTHAMFKALMFLSAGSVMHSLFGSQDMRFKGGAYLCSPLVSLSMGVSLMSLSGMPFLSGFYSKDLILE
;
A
#
# COMPACT_ATOMS: atom_id res chain seq x y z
N ASN A 1 -4.01 1.59 21.77
CA ASN A 1 -5.28 0.87 21.98
C ASN A 1 -5.90 0.59 20.63
N LEU A 2 -6.51 -0.57 20.42
CA LEU A 2 -7.09 -0.89 19.11
C LEU A 2 -8.31 -0.01 18.79
N LEU A 3 -9.05 0.44 19.81
CA LEU A 3 -10.19 1.36 19.67
C LEU A 3 -9.81 2.70 19.02
N THR A 4 -8.68 3.29 19.39
CA THR A 4 -8.23 4.54 18.75
C THR A 4 -7.76 4.31 17.32
N LEU A 5 -7.26 3.11 17.02
CA LEU A 5 -6.90 2.71 15.67
C LEU A 5 -8.15 2.63 14.78
N ILE A 6 -9.29 2.10 15.26
CA ILE A 6 -10.56 2.06 14.48
C ILE A 6 -10.95 3.45 13.99
N LEU A 7 -10.93 4.45 14.88
CA LEU A 7 -11.33 5.82 14.54
C LEU A 7 -10.47 6.40 13.42
N GLY A 8 -9.14 6.22 13.50
CA GLY A 8 -8.22 6.61 12.44
C GLY A 8 -8.43 5.82 11.15
N TRP A 9 -8.71 4.52 11.27
CA TRP A 9 -8.90 3.59 10.16
C TRP A 9 -10.14 3.93 9.33
N ASP A 10 -11.26 4.21 10.00
CA ASP A 10 -12.51 4.65 9.40
C ASP A 10 -12.36 6.04 8.77
N GLY A 11 -11.73 6.97 9.49
CA GLY A 11 -11.45 8.32 8.97
C GLY A 11 -10.64 8.29 7.67
N LEU A 12 -9.57 7.49 7.64
CA LEU A 12 -8.76 7.29 6.43
C LEU A 12 -9.57 6.67 5.28
N GLY A 13 -10.43 5.69 5.57
CA GLY A 13 -11.33 5.08 4.60
C GLY A 13 -12.29 6.09 3.97
N LEU A 14 -12.99 6.87 4.79
CA LEU A 14 -13.95 7.88 4.34
C LEU A 14 -13.28 9.01 3.53
N VAL A 15 -12.17 9.56 4.04
CA VAL A 15 -11.46 10.64 3.33
C VAL A 15 -10.92 10.15 1.99
N SER A 16 -10.39 8.93 1.92
CA SER A 16 -9.91 8.37 0.65
C SER A 16 -11.02 8.22 -0.38
N PHE A 17 -12.21 7.78 0.03
CA PHE A 17 -13.37 7.66 -0.85
C PHE A 17 -13.80 9.01 -1.44
N LEU A 18 -13.90 10.04 -0.59
CA LEU A 18 -14.24 11.39 -1.01
C LEU A 18 -13.22 11.95 -2.01
N LEU A 19 -11.93 11.69 -1.79
CA LEU A 19 -10.87 12.15 -2.68
C LEU A 19 -10.83 11.41 -4.02
N VAL A 20 -11.20 10.12 -4.06
CA VAL A 20 -11.29 9.35 -5.31
C VAL A 20 -12.46 9.83 -6.18
N ILE A 21 -13.59 10.21 -5.56
CA ILE A 21 -14.81 10.67 -6.25
C ILE A 21 -14.75 12.16 -6.63
N TYR A 22 -13.64 12.86 -6.37
CA TYR A 22 -13.52 14.31 -6.57
C TYR A 22 -14.02 14.82 -7.94
N TYR A 23 -13.74 14.09 -9.03
CA TYR A 23 -14.16 14.49 -10.39
C TYR A 23 -15.59 14.10 -10.77
N GLN A 24 -16.31 13.31 -9.95
CA GLN A 24 -17.71 12.89 -10.14
C GLN A 24 -18.07 12.26 -11.50
N ASN A 25 -17.09 11.80 -12.26
CA ASN A 25 -17.28 11.06 -13.50
C ASN A 25 -17.71 9.62 -13.22
N LYS A 26 -18.41 8.97 -14.17
CA LYS A 26 -18.84 7.56 -14.04
C LYS A 26 -17.69 6.62 -13.67
N SER A 27 -16.52 6.81 -14.27
CA SER A 27 -15.30 6.05 -13.96
C SER A 27 -14.78 6.30 -12.55
N SER A 28 -14.81 7.55 -12.07
CA SER A 28 -14.40 7.91 -10.70
C SER A 28 -15.36 7.38 -9.65
N LEU A 29 -16.67 7.36 -9.94
CA LEU A 29 -17.70 6.80 -9.07
C LEU A 29 -17.56 5.28 -8.96
N SER A 30 -17.38 4.57 -10.09
CA SER A 30 -17.17 3.12 -10.07
C SER A 30 -15.88 2.75 -9.35
N GLY A 31 -14.79 3.50 -9.57
CA GLY A 31 -13.52 3.31 -8.86
C GLY A 31 -13.69 3.55 -7.37
N GLY A 32 -14.25 4.70 -6.98
CA GLY A 32 -14.50 5.07 -5.59
C GLY A 32 -15.35 4.04 -4.85
N LEU A 33 -16.47 3.59 -5.43
CA LEU A 33 -17.32 2.55 -4.82
C LEU A 33 -16.57 1.25 -4.60
N LEU A 34 -15.77 0.81 -5.57
CA LEU A 34 -14.98 -0.42 -5.45
C LEU A 34 -13.90 -0.29 -4.36
N THR A 35 -13.25 0.87 -4.22
CA THR A 35 -12.31 1.14 -3.11
C THR A 35 -12.99 1.18 -1.75
N PHE A 36 -14.20 1.74 -1.67
CA PHE A 36 -14.92 1.84 -0.41
C PHE A 36 -15.42 0.49 0.07
N LEU A 37 -16.05 -0.30 -0.82
CA LEU A 37 -16.61 -1.61 -0.48
C LEU A 37 -15.52 -2.61 -0.08
N SER A 38 -14.40 -2.63 -0.81
CA SER A 38 -13.26 -3.49 -0.46
C SER A 38 -12.65 -3.13 0.90
N ASN A 39 -12.52 -1.83 1.20
CA ASN A 39 -12.05 -1.38 2.51
C ASN A 39 -13.04 -1.72 3.63
N ARG A 40 -14.34 -1.52 3.42
CA ARG A 40 -15.40 -1.85 4.42
C ARG A 40 -15.40 -3.34 4.79
N PHE A 41 -15.07 -4.22 3.84
CA PHE A 41 -14.90 -5.64 4.14
C PHE A 41 -13.72 -5.90 5.11
N GLY A 42 -12.62 -5.15 4.98
CA GLY A 42 -11.54 -5.18 5.95
C GLY A 42 -11.91 -4.60 7.30
N ASP A 43 -12.67 -3.50 7.29
CA ASP A 43 -13.11 -2.79 8.49
C ASP A 43 -14.01 -3.69 9.36
N SER A 44 -14.86 -4.52 8.75
CA SER A 44 -15.68 -5.49 9.49
C SER A 44 -14.83 -6.56 10.20
N ALA A 45 -13.76 -7.05 9.57
CA ALA A 45 -12.81 -7.96 10.20
C ALA A 45 -12.10 -7.30 11.40
N LEU A 46 -11.77 -6.01 11.30
CA LEU A 46 -11.17 -5.26 12.40
C LEU A 46 -12.16 -5.07 13.57
N ILE A 47 -13.44 -4.83 13.30
CA ILE A 47 -14.45 -4.75 14.36
C ILE A 47 -14.59 -6.10 15.09
N VAL A 48 -14.55 -7.22 14.37
CA VAL A 48 -14.58 -8.55 14.99
C VAL A 48 -13.33 -8.78 15.86
N SER A 49 -12.14 -8.38 15.42
CA SER A 49 -10.92 -8.52 16.22
C SER A 49 -10.96 -7.70 17.51
N VAL A 50 -11.56 -6.50 17.48
CA VAL A 50 -11.81 -5.69 18.70
C VAL A 50 -12.77 -6.42 19.63
N GLY A 51 -13.84 -7.02 19.09
CA GLY A 51 -14.79 -7.81 19.87
C GLY A 51 -14.10 -8.97 20.60
N LEU A 52 -13.18 -9.67 19.93
CA LEU A 52 -12.39 -10.75 20.54
C LEU A 52 -11.48 -10.25 21.67
N ILE A 53 -10.82 -9.10 21.47
CA ILE A 53 -9.96 -8.48 22.49
C ILE A 53 -10.77 -8.09 23.75
N LEU A 54 -11.99 -7.58 23.56
CA LEU A 54 -12.88 -7.21 24.66
C LEU A 54 -13.33 -8.42 25.49
N ILE A 55 -13.45 -9.60 24.88
CA ILE A 55 -13.76 -10.85 25.61
C ILE A 55 -12.62 -11.22 26.57
N ASP A 56 -11.37 -10.98 26.16
CA ASP A 56 -10.19 -11.23 27.00
C ASP A 56 -9.94 -10.12 28.04
N SER A 57 -10.85 -9.15 28.18
CA SER A 57 -10.82 -8.05 29.17
C SER A 57 -9.59 -7.12 29.11
N SER A 58 -8.79 -7.20 28.06
CA SER A 58 -7.65 -6.33 27.82
C SER A 58 -7.99 -5.30 26.74
N TYR A 59 -7.56 -4.05 26.91
CA TYR A 59 -7.73 -3.00 25.88
C TYR A 59 -6.46 -2.75 25.07
N ASP A 60 -5.34 -3.27 25.57
CA ASP A 60 -4.02 -3.06 25.02
C ASP A 60 -3.51 -4.29 24.28
N LEU A 61 -2.95 -4.04 23.10
CA LEU A 61 -2.28 -5.04 22.27
C LEU A 61 -1.18 -5.80 23.03
N PHE A 62 -0.60 -5.19 24.07
CA PHE A 62 0.47 -5.74 24.88
C PHE A 62 0.05 -6.95 25.74
N TYR A 63 -1.23 -7.09 26.09
CA TYR A 63 -1.71 -8.14 27.00
C TYR A 63 -2.36 -9.34 26.30
N ILE A 64 -2.25 -9.44 24.98
CA ILE A 64 -2.88 -10.49 24.15
C ILE A 64 -2.27 -11.90 24.38
N HIS A 65 -1.26 -12.04 25.25
CA HIS A 65 -0.37 -13.19 25.22
C HIS A 65 -0.94 -14.55 25.67
N MET A 66 -2.19 -14.64 26.18
CA MET A 66 -2.61 -15.84 26.93
C MET A 66 -4.00 -16.44 26.62
N SER A 67 -4.65 -16.11 25.50
CA SER A 67 -5.97 -16.69 25.17
C SER A 67 -5.93 -17.71 24.02
N GLY A 68 -6.84 -18.70 24.06
CA GLY A 68 -7.03 -19.65 22.95
C GLY A 68 -7.50 -18.99 21.64
N TYR A 69 -7.93 -17.72 21.70
CA TYR A 69 -8.47 -16.96 20.57
C TYR A 69 -7.42 -16.16 19.80
N VAL A 70 -6.16 -16.17 20.25
CA VAL A 70 -5.06 -15.40 19.64
C VAL A 70 -4.90 -15.68 18.15
N LYS A 71 -5.00 -16.94 17.71
CA LYS A 71 -4.92 -17.30 16.28
C LYS A 71 -6.08 -16.70 15.47
N LEU A 72 -7.30 -16.73 16.00
CA LEU A 72 -8.48 -16.18 15.35
C LEU A 72 -8.41 -14.66 15.25
N LEU A 73 -7.96 -14.01 16.31
CA LEU A 73 -7.72 -12.56 16.36
C LEU A 73 -6.70 -12.13 15.30
N PHE A 74 -5.54 -12.82 15.23
CA PHE A 74 -4.53 -12.54 14.22
C PHE A 74 -5.03 -12.79 12.80
N PHE A 75 -5.86 -13.81 12.59
CA PHE A 75 -6.47 -14.05 11.28
C PHE A 75 -7.34 -12.87 10.82
N PHE A 76 -8.23 -12.35 11.68
CA PHE A 76 -9.06 -11.19 11.32
C PHE A 76 -8.23 -9.91 11.12
N ILE A 77 -7.22 -9.70 11.96
CA ILE A 77 -6.25 -8.62 11.79
C ILE A 77 -5.52 -8.73 10.43
N MET A 78 -5.09 -9.94 10.06
CA MET A 78 -4.43 -10.21 8.80
C MET A 78 -5.35 -9.91 7.62
N VAL A 79 -6.61 -10.37 7.66
CA VAL A 79 -7.60 -10.05 6.61
C VAL A 79 -7.77 -8.54 6.48
N CYS A 80 -7.88 -7.81 7.59
CA CYS A 80 -7.98 -6.35 7.57
C CYS A 80 -6.74 -5.71 6.92
N ALA A 81 -5.54 -6.14 7.31
CA ALA A 81 -4.31 -5.64 6.74
C ALA A 81 -4.19 -5.92 5.23
N LEU A 82 -4.56 -7.13 4.78
CA LEU A 82 -4.52 -7.54 3.37
C LEU A 82 -5.45 -6.68 2.51
N THR A 83 -6.65 -6.34 3.01
CA THR A 83 -7.59 -5.49 2.27
C THR A 83 -7.04 -4.07 2.05
N LYS A 84 -6.56 -3.39 3.11
CA LYS A 84 -6.00 -2.03 3.02
C LYS A 84 -4.67 -1.97 2.27
N SER A 85 -3.85 -3.02 2.35
CA SER A 85 -2.58 -3.09 1.60
C SER A 85 -2.74 -3.62 0.16
N ALA A 86 -3.98 -3.79 -0.30
CA ALA A 86 -4.34 -4.26 -1.64
C ALA A 86 -3.69 -5.60 -2.03
N GLN A 87 -3.46 -6.49 -1.07
CA GLN A 87 -2.91 -7.81 -1.36
C GLN A 87 -4.00 -8.73 -1.94
N LEU A 88 -3.60 -9.82 -2.58
CA LEU A 88 -4.52 -10.80 -3.15
C LEU A 88 -5.39 -11.38 -2.03
N PRO A 89 -6.71 -11.50 -2.24
CA PRO A 89 -7.47 -11.29 -3.48
C PRO A 89 -7.95 -9.84 -3.74
N PHE A 90 -7.69 -8.92 -2.82
CA PHE A 90 -8.21 -7.54 -2.84
C PHE A 90 -7.36 -6.55 -3.64
N SER A 91 -6.54 -6.99 -4.61
CA SER A 91 -5.63 -6.09 -5.33
C SER A 91 -6.32 -5.17 -6.34
N ALA A 92 -7.53 -5.53 -6.79
CA ALA A 92 -8.22 -4.83 -7.88
C ALA A 92 -8.56 -3.36 -7.58
N TRP A 93 -8.71 -2.98 -6.30
CA TRP A 93 -9.14 -1.63 -5.96
C TRP A 93 -8.06 -0.57 -6.11
N LEU A 94 -6.78 -0.95 -5.99
CA LEU A 94 -5.68 0.00 -6.04
C LEU A 94 -5.51 0.61 -7.44
N PRO A 95 -5.48 -0.16 -8.55
CA PRO A 95 -5.47 0.43 -9.89
C PRO A 95 -6.73 1.23 -10.22
N ALA A 96 -7.90 0.82 -9.73
CA ALA A 96 -9.16 1.52 -9.93
C ALA A 96 -9.19 2.90 -9.25
N ALA A 97 -8.46 3.07 -8.13
CA ALA A 97 -8.34 4.32 -7.41
C ALA A 97 -7.59 5.43 -8.19
N MET A 98 -6.90 5.10 -9.29
CA MET A 98 -6.13 6.06 -10.09
C MET A 98 -6.97 7.10 -10.85
N ALA A 99 -8.30 7.00 -10.75
CA ALA A 99 -9.22 8.05 -11.16
C ALA A 99 -9.05 9.36 -10.36
N ALA A 100 -8.48 9.27 -9.15
CA ALA A 100 -8.18 10.41 -8.29
C ALA A 100 -7.19 11.42 -8.92
N PRO A 101 -7.22 12.69 -8.50
CA PRO A 101 -6.21 13.68 -8.91
C PRO A 101 -4.80 13.24 -8.47
N THR A 102 -3.78 13.68 -9.22
CA THR A 102 -2.39 13.23 -9.03
C THR A 102 -1.82 13.49 -7.62
N PRO A 103 -2.09 14.62 -6.95
CA PRO A 103 -1.60 14.84 -5.59
C PRO A 103 -2.29 13.94 -4.56
N VAL A 104 -3.56 13.58 -4.81
CA VAL A 104 -4.25 12.58 -3.99
C VAL A 104 -3.60 11.22 -4.18
N SER A 105 -3.30 10.84 -5.42
CA SER A 105 -2.63 9.56 -5.66
C SER A 105 -1.25 9.50 -5.02
N SER A 106 -0.48 10.61 -5.00
CA SER A 106 0.78 10.66 -4.26
C SER A 106 0.56 10.43 -2.77
N LEU A 107 -0.43 11.07 -2.15
CA LEU A 107 -0.67 10.93 -0.71
C LEU A 107 -1.18 9.53 -0.34
N VAL A 108 -2.21 9.07 -1.03
CA VAL A 108 -2.95 7.83 -0.69
C VAL A 108 -2.09 6.60 -0.95
N HIS A 109 -1.36 6.57 -2.07
CA HIS A 109 -0.62 5.36 -2.49
C HIS A 109 0.85 5.33 -2.06
N SER A 110 1.43 6.46 -1.64
CA SER A 110 2.80 6.45 -1.11
C SER A 110 2.89 6.28 0.40
N SER A 111 2.07 7.03 1.17
CA SER A 111 2.38 7.28 2.57
C SER A 111 1.27 6.94 3.57
N THR A 112 -0.01 6.97 3.18
CA THR A 112 -1.11 6.90 4.17
C THR A 112 -1.95 5.61 4.10
N LEU A 113 -2.77 5.44 3.07
CA LEU A 113 -3.83 4.43 3.12
C LEU A 113 -3.29 3.02 3.00
N VAL A 114 -2.39 2.80 2.04
CA VAL A 114 -1.93 1.45 1.71
C VAL A 114 -0.86 0.95 2.70
N THR A 115 -0.10 1.87 3.28
CA THR A 115 0.88 1.60 4.35
C THR A 115 0.22 1.34 5.70
N ALA A 116 -1.03 1.81 5.93
CA ALA A 116 -1.75 1.55 7.18
C ALA A 116 -1.95 0.05 7.44
N GLY A 117 -2.21 -0.75 6.39
CA GLY A 117 -2.29 -2.21 6.48
C GLY A 117 -0.99 -2.85 6.96
N VAL A 118 0.12 -2.44 6.36
CA VAL A 118 1.48 -2.90 6.72
C VAL A 118 1.84 -2.46 8.15
N TYR A 119 1.52 -1.21 8.52
CA TYR A 119 1.79 -0.68 9.85
C TYR A 119 0.99 -1.40 10.94
N LEU A 120 -0.27 -1.76 10.67
CA LEU A 120 -1.07 -2.56 11.60
C LEU A 120 -0.39 -3.89 11.88
N LEU A 121 0.07 -4.59 10.83
CA LEU A 121 0.82 -5.84 11.01
C LEU A 121 2.15 -5.63 11.70
N PHE A 122 2.93 -4.60 11.38
CA PHE A 122 4.15 -4.24 12.09
C PHE A 122 3.91 -4.13 13.60
N ARG A 123 2.85 -3.43 14.02
CA ARG A 123 2.50 -3.27 15.44
C ARG A 123 2.13 -4.59 16.11
N VAL A 124 1.53 -5.52 15.37
CA VAL A 124 1.02 -6.78 15.87
C VAL A 124 2.11 -7.86 15.89
N LEU A 125 3.00 -7.86 14.90
CA LEU A 125 4.13 -8.77 14.73
C LEU A 125 5.22 -8.61 15.79
N MET A 126 5.41 -7.41 16.32
CA MET A 126 6.30 -7.19 17.46
C MET A 126 5.92 -8.03 18.70
N PHE A 127 4.72 -8.62 18.73
CA PHE A 127 4.19 -9.40 19.85
C PHE A 127 4.02 -10.90 19.54
N ASN A 128 4.74 -11.42 18.54
CA ASN A 128 4.72 -12.80 18.01
C ASN A 128 3.41 -13.20 17.31
N LEU A 129 3.52 -13.44 16.00
CA LEU A 129 2.48 -14.11 15.22
C LEU A 129 2.51 -15.63 15.49
N ALA A 130 1.35 -16.26 15.35
CA ALA A 130 1.28 -17.71 15.29
C ALA A 130 1.88 -18.23 13.97
N ASP A 131 2.85 -19.14 14.04
CA ASP A 131 3.67 -19.65 12.92
C ASP A 131 2.87 -20.01 11.65
N GLY A 132 1.67 -20.57 11.79
CA GLY A 132 0.85 -20.97 10.65
C GLY A 132 0.31 -19.82 9.79
N LEU A 133 0.00 -18.66 10.39
CA LEU A 133 -0.53 -17.50 9.65
C LEU A 133 0.56 -16.76 8.87
N ILE A 134 1.79 -16.78 9.40
CA ILE A 134 2.97 -16.19 8.77
C ILE A 134 3.22 -16.84 7.41
N ASN A 135 3.13 -18.17 7.33
CA ASN A 135 3.32 -18.90 6.08
C ASN A 135 2.27 -18.54 5.02
N ILE A 136 1.01 -18.32 5.44
CA ILE A 136 -0.04 -17.87 4.51
C ILE A 136 0.30 -16.48 3.97
N LEU A 137 0.76 -15.58 4.85
CA LEU A 137 1.14 -14.22 4.47
C LEU A 137 2.32 -14.21 3.50
N TYR A 138 3.31 -15.08 3.75
CA TYR A 138 4.45 -15.31 2.87
C TYR A 138 3.99 -15.67 1.44
N TYR A 139 3.15 -16.71 1.29
CA TYR A 139 2.68 -17.12 -0.05
C TYR A 139 1.83 -16.05 -0.75
N ILE A 140 0.95 -15.36 -0.01
CA ILE A 140 0.14 -14.28 -0.56
C ILE A 140 1.04 -13.13 -1.06
N SER A 141 2.07 -12.76 -0.28
CA SER A 141 2.98 -11.67 -0.63
C SER A 141 3.80 -11.94 -1.90
N ILE A 142 4.23 -13.19 -2.12
CA ILE A 142 4.95 -13.56 -3.35
C ILE A 142 4.00 -13.54 -4.54
N ALA A 143 2.79 -14.10 -4.37
CA ALA A 143 1.80 -14.13 -5.44
C ALA A 143 1.39 -12.71 -5.88
N THR A 144 1.20 -11.79 -4.93
CA THR A 144 0.87 -10.39 -5.24
C THR A 144 2.01 -9.66 -5.92
N MET A 145 3.25 -9.89 -5.49
CA MET A 145 4.43 -9.29 -6.11
C MET A 145 4.55 -9.67 -7.59
N ILE A 146 4.37 -10.96 -7.91
CA ILE A 146 4.43 -11.47 -9.29
C ILE A 146 3.26 -10.93 -10.12
N LEU A 147 2.04 -10.93 -9.58
CA LEU A 147 0.87 -10.40 -10.28
C LEU A 147 1.00 -8.89 -10.56
N ALA A 148 1.47 -8.12 -9.59
CA ALA A 148 1.63 -6.67 -9.73
C ALA A 148 2.73 -6.31 -10.73
N SER A 149 3.86 -7.02 -10.70
CA SER A 149 4.97 -6.78 -11.63
C SER A 149 4.62 -7.16 -13.07
N THR A 150 3.97 -8.31 -13.29
CA THR A 150 3.55 -8.74 -14.64
C THR A 150 2.47 -7.83 -15.22
N SER A 151 1.48 -7.42 -14.42
CA SER A 151 0.46 -6.47 -14.86
C SER A 151 1.03 -5.08 -15.16
N ALA A 152 2.05 -4.62 -14.43
CA ALA A 152 2.70 -3.34 -14.69
C ALA A 152 3.38 -3.25 -16.07
N LEU A 153 3.84 -4.39 -16.60
CA LEU A 153 4.47 -4.46 -17.93
C LEU A 153 3.46 -4.34 -19.08
N LEU A 154 2.19 -4.68 -18.83
CA LEU A 154 1.13 -4.69 -19.84
C LEU A 154 0.30 -3.40 -19.85
N GLU A 155 0.38 -2.61 -18.79
CA GLU A 155 -0.37 -1.35 -18.67
C GLU A 155 0.24 -0.22 -19.48
N MET A 156 -0.63 0.59 -20.11
CA MET A 156 -0.23 1.74 -20.93
C MET A 156 -0.47 3.07 -20.21
N ASP A 157 -1.29 3.08 -19.17
CA ASP A 157 -1.59 4.27 -18.38
C ASP A 157 -0.49 4.55 -17.36
N PHE A 158 0.08 5.74 -17.43
CA PHE A 158 1.22 6.10 -16.58
C PHE A 158 0.92 6.02 -15.08
N LYS A 159 -0.27 6.43 -14.63
CA LYS A 159 -0.67 6.31 -13.23
C LYS A 159 -0.82 4.85 -12.79
N LYS A 160 -1.38 3.99 -13.65
CA LYS A 160 -1.58 2.57 -13.33
C LYS A 160 -0.25 1.82 -13.23
N ILE A 161 0.74 2.16 -14.06
CA ILE A 161 2.09 1.58 -13.93
C ILE A 161 2.71 1.95 -12.57
N ILE A 162 2.59 3.23 -12.16
CA ILE A 162 3.10 3.68 -10.85
C ILE A 162 2.32 3.00 -9.71
N ALA A 163 1.01 2.83 -9.86
CA ALA A 163 0.14 2.11 -8.93
C ALA A 163 0.53 0.64 -8.76
N LEU A 164 0.70 -0.09 -9.85
CA LEU A 164 1.09 -1.49 -9.81
C LEU A 164 2.50 -1.68 -9.26
N SER A 165 3.40 -0.72 -9.52
CA SER A 165 4.69 -0.70 -8.83
C SER A 165 4.62 -0.24 -7.37
N THR A 166 3.54 0.39 -6.88
CA THR A 166 3.31 0.51 -5.41
C THR A 166 2.85 -0.81 -4.84
N LEU A 167 1.93 -1.49 -5.53
CA LEU A 167 1.42 -2.80 -5.12
C LEU A 167 2.57 -3.81 -4.97
N SER A 168 3.53 -3.82 -5.89
CA SER A 168 4.71 -4.70 -5.82
C SER A 168 5.68 -4.34 -4.68
N GLN A 169 5.78 -3.07 -4.26
CA GLN A 169 6.61 -2.69 -3.10
C GLN A 169 5.91 -2.99 -1.78
N LEU A 170 4.59 -2.83 -1.73
CA LEU A 170 3.79 -3.22 -0.56
C LEU A 170 3.82 -4.73 -0.34
N SER A 171 3.78 -5.53 -1.42
CA SER A 171 3.97 -6.97 -1.30
C SER A 171 5.37 -7.33 -0.79
N VAL A 172 6.41 -6.57 -1.17
CA VAL A 172 7.75 -6.71 -0.57
C VAL A 172 7.71 -6.40 0.93
N MET A 173 7.02 -5.33 1.37
CA MET A 173 6.86 -5.06 2.81
C MET A 173 6.17 -6.21 3.55
N MET A 174 5.11 -6.77 2.97
CA MET A 174 4.39 -7.91 3.53
C MET A 174 5.28 -9.16 3.59
N PHE A 175 6.12 -9.37 2.57
CA PHE A 175 7.11 -10.44 2.56
C PHE A 175 8.13 -10.29 3.71
N ILE A 176 8.69 -9.10 3.93
CA ILE A 176 9.61 -8.84 5.06
C ILE A 176 8.94 -9.12 6.41
N LEU A 177 7.69 -8.70 6.55
CA LEU A 177 6.89 -8.98 7.76
C LEU A 177 6.70 -10.48 7.97
N SER A 178 6.54 -11.26 6.90
CA SER A 178 6.45 -12.72 6.99
C SER A 178 7.78 -13.40 7.36
N LEU A 179 8.91 -12.77 7.08
CA LEU A 179 10.22 -13.25 7.53
C LEU A 179 10.53 -12.91 9.00
N GLY A 180 9.64 -12.17 9.67
CA GLY A 180 9.83 -11.77 11.07
C GLY A 180 10.81 -10.62 11.26
N LEU A 181 11.00 -9.77 10.23
CA LEU A 181 11.93 -8.63 10.26
C LEU A 181 11.19 -7.27 10.29
N PRO A 182 10.43 -6.95 11.36
CA PRO A 182 9.56 -5.77 11.40
C PRO A 182 10.31 -4.44 11.27
N GLU A 183 11.54 -4.35 11.78
CA GLU A 183 12.35 -3.12 11.69
C GLU A 183 12.76 -2.80 10.24
N LEU A 184 13.16 -3.81 9.47
CA LEU A 184 13.47 -3.67 8.05
C LEU A 184 12.23 -3.27 7.24
N CYS A 185 11.06 -3.84 7.58
CA CYS A 185 9.80 -3.44 6.96
C CYS A 185 9.50 -1.95 7.20
N PHE A 186 9.74 -1.46 8.42
CA PHE A 186 9.53 -0.05 8.74
C PHE A 186 10.50 0.86 7.98
N PHE A 187 11.77 0.45 7.88
CA PHE A 187 12.75 1.16 7.06
C PHE A 187 12.32 1.22 5.59
N HIS A 188 11.94 0.08 4.99
CA HIS A 188 11.48 0.04 3.61
C HIS A 188 10.21 0.89 3.40
N MET A 189 9.27 0.89 4.35
CA MET A 189 8.07 1.73 4.33
C MET A 189 8.40 3.23 4.23
N LEU A 190 9.37 3.70 5.02
CA LEU A 190 9.81 5.10 4.99
C LEU A 190 10.47 5.46 3.65
N THR A 191 11.37 4.61 3.17
CA THR A 191 12.03 4.86 1.87
C THR A 191 11.01 4.90 0.73
N HIS A 192 10.06 3.96 0.73
CA HIS A 192 8.96 3.87 -0.22
C HIS A 192 8.11 5.13 -0.24
N ALA A 193 7.70 5.63 0.93
CA ALA A 193 6.90 6.85 1.02
C ALA A 193 7.60 8.02 0.30
N MET A 194 8.91 8.18 0.51
CA MET A 194 9.69 9.26 -0.10
C MET A 194 9.80 9.12 -1.62
N PHE A 195 10.29 7.98 -2.13
CA PHE A 195 10.51 7.85 -3.58
C PHE A 195 9.21 7.74 -4.38
N LYS A 196 8.15 7.15 -3.82
CA LYS A 196 6.84 7.10 -4.50
C LYS A 196 6.14 8.45 -4.51
N ALA A 197 6.23 9.24 -3.44
CA ALA A 197 5.72 10.61 -3.47
C ALA A 197 6.41 11.42 -4.57
N LEU A 198 7.75 11.32 -4.67
CA LEU A 198 8.53 11.96 -5.73
C LEU A 198 8.07 11.52 -7.12
N MET A 199 7.88 10.20 -7.32
CA MET A 199 7.45 9.61 -8.59
C MET A 199 6.04 10.05 -9.02
N PHE A 200 5.07 10.09 -8.10
CA PHE A 200 3.71 10.53 -8.44
C PHE A 200 3.63 12.03 -8.72
N LEU A 201 4.42 12.86 -8.00
CA LEU A 201 4.44 14.31 -8.20
C LEU A 201 5.14 14.68 -9.52
N SER A 202 6.30 14.08 -9.80
CA SER A 202 6.98 14.26 -11.09
C SER A 202 6.09 13.79 -12.23
N ALA A 203 5.42 12.64 -12.08
CA ALA A 203 4.43 12.16 -13.04
C ALA A 203 3.26 13.13 -13.23
N GLY A 204 2.78 13.73 -12.14
CA GLY A 204 1.77 14.79 -12.15
C GLY A 204 2.19 15.98 -13.00
N SER A 205 3.41 16.48 -12.81
CA SER A 205 3.93 17.61 -13.59
C SER A 205 4.10 17.28 -15.07
N VAL A 206 4.55 16.06 -15.42
CA VAL A 206 4.62 15.60 -16.82
C VAL A 206 3.22 15.56 -17.44
N MET A 207 2.23 14.99 -16.74
CA MET A 207 0.84 14.94 -17.23
C MET A 207 0.25 16.33 -17.40
N HIS A 208 0.54 17.27 -16.48
CA HIS A 208 0.07 18.64 -16.60
C HIS A 208 0.66 19.34 -17.84
N SER A 209 1.95 19.14 -18.11
CA SER A 209 2.60 19.70 -19.31
C SER A 209 2.06 19.15 -20.64
N LEU A 210 1.43 17.98 -20.61
CA LEU A 210 0.86 17.30 -21.78
C LEU A 210 -0.68 17.37 -21.80
N PHE A 211 -1.24 18.47 -21.29
CA PHE A 211 -2.68 18.75 -21.26
C PHE A 211 -3.54 17.63 -20.65
N GLY A 212 -3.00 16.92 -19.65
CA GLY A 212 -3.72 15.88 -18.91
C GLY A 212 -3.68 14.48 -19.55
N SER A 213 -2.93 14.26 -20.63
CA SER A 213 -2.80 12.93 -21.24
C SER A 213 -2.07 11.93 -20.31
N GLN A 214 -2.73 10.79 -20.05
CA GLN A 214 -2.18 9.74 -19.17
C GLN A 214 -1.44 8.64 -19.93
N ASP A 215 -1.78 8.45 -21.19
CA ASP A 215 -1.30 7.37 -22.07
C ASP A 215 0.20 7.51 -22.37
N MET A 216 1.00 6.47 -22.12
CA MET A 216 2.47 6.49 -22.33
C MET A 216 2.88 6.65 -23.80
N ARG A 217 2.05 6.18 -24.74
CA ARG A 217 2.37 6.18 -26.18
C ARG A 217 2.59 7.57 -26.76
N PHE A 218 1.94 8.57 -26.17
CA PHE A 218 2.05 9.97 -26.59
C PHE A 218 3.13 10.75 -25.81
N LYS A 219 3.84 10.10 -24.88
CA LYS A 219 4.83 10.72 -23.98
C LYS A 219 6.26 10.58 -24.52
N GLY A 220 6.50 11.12 -25.70
CA GLY A 220 7.86 11.30 -26.22
C GLY A 220 8.49 12.59 -25.68
N GLY A 221 9.78 12.55 -25.34
CA GLY A 221 10.58 13.78 -25.18
C GLY A 221 10.34 14.62 -23.93
N ALA A 222 9.72 14.08 -22.87
CA ALA A 222 9.45 14.83 -21.62
C ALA A 222 10.71 15.46 -20.98
N TYR A 223 11.89 14.90 -21.23
CA TYR A 223 13.18 15.46 -20.81
C TYR A 223 13.43 16.88 -21.35
N LEU A 224 12.98 17.16 -22.59
CA LEU A 224 13.19 18.46 -23.24
C LEU A 224 12.32 19.56 -22.63
N CYS A 225 11.12 19.22 -22.14
CA CYS A 225 10.20 20.20 -21.58
C CYS A 225 10.59 20.66 -20.17
N SER A 226 11.11 19.74 -19.34
CA SER A 226 11.49 20.07 -17.96
C SER A 226 12.63 19.16 -17.44
N PRO A 227 13.89 19.64 -17.48
CA PRO A 227 15.04 18.84 -17.07
C PRO A 227 15.00 18.50 -15.58
N LEU A 228 14.47 19.40 -14.73
CA LEU A 228 14.35 19.13 -13.29
C LEU A 228 13.38 17.98 -12.97
N VAL A 229 12.24 17.93 -13.68
CA VAL A 229 11.22 16.89 -13.48
C VAL A 229 11.71 15.54 -13.98
N SER A 230 12.42 15.52 -15.11
CA SER A 230 13.01 14.29 -15.63
C SER A 230 14.15 13.77 -14.74
N LEU A 231 14.97 14.65 -14.17
CA LEU A 231 15.97 14.27 -13.16
C LEU A 231 15.31 13.69 -11.90
N SER A 232 14.28 14.35 -11.35
CA SER A 232 13.59 13.86 -10.15
C SER A 232 12.87 12.52 -10.40
N MET A 233 12.26 12.36 -11.58
CA MET A 233 11.70 11.08 -12.01
C MET A 233 12.80 10.02 -12.14
N GLY A 234 13.95 10.35 -12.74
CA GLY A 234 15.11 9.47 -12.87
C GLY A 234 15.63 8.98 -11.52
N VAL A 235 15.84 9.88 -10.56
CA VAL A 235 16.26 9.53 -9.18
C VAL A 235 15.22 8.61 -8.52
N SER A 236 13.93 8.92 -8.66
CA SER A 236 12.87 8.07 -8.09
C SER A 236 12.86 6.67 -8.71
N LEU A 237 13.10 6.54 -10.02
CA LEU A 237 13.16 5.25 -10.71
C LEU A 237 14.40 4.45 -10.31
N MET A 238 15.57 5.09 -10.21
CA MET A 238 16.80 4.44 -9.75
C MET A 238 16.67 3.94 -8.31
N SER A 239 16.00 4.72 -7.45
CA SER A 239 15.72 4.27 -6.08
C SER A 239 14.72 3.10 -6.06
N LEU A 240 13.68 3.11 -6.91
CA LEU A 240 12.74 2.00 -7.05
C LEU A 240 13.44 0.74 -7.56
N SER A 241 14.35 0.84 -8.53
CA SER A 241 15.09 -0.32 -9.07
C SER A 241 16.15 -0.86 -8.11
N GLY A 242 16.48 -0.12 -7.03
CA GLY A 242 17.52 -0.52 -6.07
C GLY A 242 18.93 -0.33 -6.62
N MET A 243 19.20 0.77 -7.33
CA MET A 243 20.58 1.10 -7.74
C MET A 243 21.46 1.35 -6.50
N PRO A 244 22.75 0.94 -6.53
CA PRO A 244 23.66 1.07 -5.39
C PRO A 244 23.77 2.53 -4.93
N PHE A 245 23.96 2.72 -3.62
CA PHE A 245 24.04 4.03 -2.92
C PHE A 245 22.72 4.80 -2.77
N LEU A 246 21.59 4.27 -3.23
CA LEU A 246 20.26 4.86 -2.98
C LEU A 246 19.53 4.14 -1.85
N SER A 247 18.60 4.83 -1.20
CA SER A 247 17.83 4.30 -0.07
C SER A 247 17.08 3.00 -0.40
N GLY A 248 16.56 2.89 -1.63
CA GLY A 248 15.88 1.69 -2.09
C GLY A 248 16.80 0.46 -2.19
N PHE A 249 18.09 0.64 -2.49
CA PHE A 249 19.07 -0.46 -2.49
C PHE A 249 19.25 -1.00 -1.08
N TYR A 250 19.63 -0.14 -0.11
CA TYR A 250 19.80 -0.57 1.28
C TYR A 250 18.55 -1.26 1.83
N SER A 251 17.36 -0.79 1.45
CA SER A 251 16.13 -1.41 1.92
C SER A 251 15.83 -2.78 1.31
N LYS A 252 16.31 -3.05 0.09
CA LYS A 252 16.00 -4.28 -0.65
C LYS A 252 17.09 -5.34 -0.53
N ASP A 253 18.35 -4.91 -0.49
CA ASP A 253 19.51 -5.80 -0.38
C ASP A 253 19.47 -6.54 0.97
N LEU A 254 19.16 -5.82 2.05
CA LEU A 254 18.96 -6.39 3.39
C LEU A 254 17.77 -7.38 3.50
N ILE A 255 16.90 -7.44 2.49
CA ILE A 255 15.79 -8.43 2.44
C ILE A 255 16.28 -9.72 1.78
N LEU A 256 17.24 -9.61 0.86
CA LEU A 256 17.76 -10.72 0.08
C LEU A 256 18.91 -11.45 0.78
N GLU A 257 19.69 -10.74 1.61
CA GLU A 257 20.65 -11.32 2.54
C GLU A 257 19.96 -12.12 3.67
#